data_AF-A0A7V2Y6A2-F1
#
_entry.id   AF-A0A7V2Y6A2-F1
#
_cell.length_a   1.000
_cell.length_b   1.000
_cell.length_c   1.000
_cell.angle_alpha   90.00
_cell.angle_beta   90.00
_cell.angle_gamma   90.00
#
_symmetry.space_group_name_H-M   'P 1'
#
loop_
_entity.id
_entity.type
_entity.pdbx_description
1 polymer ?
#
loop_
_entity_poly.entity_id
_entity_poly.type
_entity_poly.pdbx_seq_one_letter_code
_entity_poly.pdbx_strand_id
1 'polypeptide(L)'
;MKTLVLSIGLCVVLLTLAGLAGNAQEPPATPGPPPVDRNPGALFPERPGPMPEGMRPEGARPGEPGLFPPHEGMPGRAIRPMPPRRIPERLEERIEAALMQNPDIRLAEARLREAEAALMQVREQAVREVTEASLAFDASEKDPGAHANAEARLRYLLGLNLPGEPRGPRPGLFPGGMDRGGQPMRPPMPEPLRDRLNKPVSFDGEAPLSEIIQLFSRESGLDFFTNLPDVQRPVKFTIKNAPIHEAMMALVEQTGGGFCFVARDYGVLAVPVERAQTMPGPAIPDYVLYSGPPMEPKP
;
A
#
# COMPACT_ATOMS: atom_id res chain seq x y z
N MET A 1 -0.62 -32.17 30.81
CA MET A 1 -0.22 -32.27 29.38
C MET A 1 -0.71 -31.07 28.55
N LYS A 2 -1.91 -30.51 28.77
CA LYS A 2 -2.40 -29.32 28.03
C LYS A 2 -1.57 -28.04 28.23
N THR A 3 -1.02 -27.81 29.42
CA THR A 3 -0.19 -26.63 29.73
C THR A 3 1.16 -26.60 29.02
N LEU A 4 1.70 -27.77 28.62
CA LEU A 4 3.01 -27.87 27.98
C LEU A 4 2.94 -27.55 26.48
N VAL A 5 1.78 -27.78 25.84
CA VAL A 5 1.54 -27.45 24.42
C VAL A 5 1.40 -25.95 24.21
N LEU A 6 0.77 -25.23 25.16
CA LEU A 6 0.62 -23.77 25.12
C LEU A 6 1.97 -23.04 25.24
N SER A 7 2.88 -23.54 26.09
CA SER A 7 4.21 -22.93 26.27
C SER A 7 5.09 -23.06 25.03
N ILE A 8 5.00 -24.17 24.30
CA ILE A 8 5.79 -24.38 23.07
C ILE A 8 5.23 -23.52 21.93
N GLY A 9 3.90 -23.40 21.83
CA GLY A 9 3.25 -22.50 20.86
C GLY A 9 3.65 -21.03 21.05
N LEU A 10 3.67 -20.55 22.29
CA LEU A 10 4.04 -19.17 22.61
C LEU A 10 5.50 -18.84 22.24
N CYS A 11 6.44 -19.76 22.51
CA CYS A 11 7.84 -19.59 22.15
C CYS A 11 8.07 -19.56 20.63
N VAL A 12 7.33 -20.34 19.85
CA VAL A 12 7.46 -20.35 18.39
C VAL A 12 6.89 -19.07 17.77
N VAL A 13 5.83 -18.50 18.33
CA VAL A 13 5.26 -17.21 17.89
C VAL A 13 6.21 -16.04 18.21
N LEU A 14 6.85 -16.05 19.39
CA LEU A 14 7.85 -15.05 19.74
C LEU A 14 9.12 -15.14 18.86
N LEU A 15 9.53 -16.35 18.46
CA LEU A 15 10.66 -16.55 17.56
C LEU A 15 10.36 -16.17 16.10
N THR A 16 9.11 -16.33 15.64
CA THR A 16 8.72 -15.93 14.26
C THR A 16 8.52 -14.42 14.12
N LEU A 17 8.10 -13.72 15.16
CA LEU A 17 8.05 -12.24 15.18
C LEU A 17 9.43 -11.57 15.12
N ALA A 18 10.49 -12.26 15.56
CA ALA A 18 11.87 -11.78 15.45
C ALA A 18 12.49 -12.02 14.05
N GLY A 19 11.93 -12.93 13.23
CA GLY A 19 12.50 -13.33 11.94
C GLY A 19 11.90 -12.68 10.69
N LEU A 20 10.77 -11.98 10.81
CA LEU A 20 10.04 -11.36 9.68
C LEU A 20 10.53 -9.93 9.35
N ALA A 21 11.84 -9.70 9.36
CA ALA A 21 12.43 -8.45 8.88
C ALA A 21 12.66 -8.41 7.34
N GLY A 22 12.21 -9.43 6.59
CA GLY A 22 12.54 -9.61 5.17
C GLY A 22 11.45 -9.24 4.16
N ASN A 23 10.20 -9.03 4.56
CA ASN A 23 9.14 -8.56 3.66
C ASN A 23 8.79 -7.12 4.04
N ALA A 24 9.55 -6.18 3.47
CA ALA A 24 9.15 -4.77 3.42
C ALA A 24 7.87 -4.67 2.58
N GLN A 25 6.73 -4.86 3.24
CA GLN A 25 5.47 -4.35 2.76
C GLN A 25 5.66 -2.83 2.65
N GLU A 26 5.62 -2.30 1.42
CA GLU A 26 5.66 -0.86 1.20
C GLU A 26 4.63 -0.20 2.15
N PRO A 27 5.03 0.85 2.87
CA PRO A 27 4.13 1.52 3.79
C PRO A 27 2.88 1.94 3.01
N PRO A 28 1.68 1.81 3.60
CA PRO A 28 0.46 2.30 2.97
C PRO A 28 0.70 3.75 2.57
N ALA A 29 0.42 4.05 1.29
CA ALA A 29 0.58 5.39 0.74
C ALA A 29 -0.01 6.40 1.72
N THR A 30 0.85 7.23 2.31
CA THR A 30 0.47 8.37 3.14
C THR A 30 -0.70 9.06 2.42
N PRO A 31 -1.84 9.33 3.09
CA PRO A 31 -2.91 10.08 2.47
C PRO A 31 -2.29 11.36 1.92
N GLY A 32 -2.31 11.47 0.59
CA GLY A 32 -1.84 12.68 -0.07
C GLY A 32 -2.56 13.88 0.55
N PRO A 33 -1.94 15.06 0.53
CA PRO A 33 -2.64 16.28 0.93
C PRO A 33 -4.02 16.29 0.26
N PRO A 34 -5.08 16.71 0.98
CA PRO A 34 -6.44 16.66 0.46
C PRO A 34 -6.45 17.21 -0.96
N PRO A 35 -7.20 16.59 -1.89
CA PRO A 35 -7.27 17.06 -3.26
C PRO A 35 -7.62 18.55 -3.19
N VAL A 36 -6.66 19.38 -3.57
CA VAL A 36 -6.92 20.78 -3.82
C VAL A 36 -7.97 20.74 -4.91
N ASP A 37 -9.21 21.08 -4.55
CA ASP A 37 -10.33 21.25 -5.46
C ASP A 37 -9.83 22.12 -6.60
N ARG A 38 -9.41 21.45 -7.68
CA ARG A 38 -8.96 22.08 -8.90
C ARG A 38 -10.24 22.48 -9.61
N ASN A 39 -10.84 23.54 -9.07
CA ASN A 39 -11.88 24.29 -9.71
C ASN A 39 -11.32 24.75 -11.07
N PRO A 40 -11.80 24.21 -12.20
CA PRO A 40 -11.25 24.55 -13.52
C PRO A 40 -11.59 26.00 -13.94
N GLY A 41 -12.20 26.80 -13.06
CA GLY A 41 -12.48 28.22 -13.25
C GLY A 41 -11.68 29.18 -12.38
N ALA A 42 -10.75 28.72 -11.53
CA ALA A 42 -9.91 29.61 -10.73
C ALA A 42 -8.76 30.16 -11.57
N LEU A 43 -9.06 31.26 -12.26
CA LEU A 43 -8.18 32.35 -12.67
C LEU A 43 -6.72 32.12 -12.25
N PHE A 44 -5.88 31.77 -13.22
CA PHE A 44 -4.44 31.95 -13.11
C PHE A 44 -4.20 33.34 -12.50
N PRO A 45 -3.45 33.49 -11.39
CA PRO A 45 -2.99 34.79 -10.99
C PRO A 45 -2.22 35.34 -12.19
N GLU A 46 -2.69 36.45 -12.73
CA GLU A 46 -2.06 37.13 -13.84
C GLU A 46 -0.56 37.21 -13.56
N ARG A 47 0.24 36.74 -14.51
CA ARG A 47 1.67 37.01 -14.53
C ARG A 47 1.83 38.49 -14.20
N PRO A 48 2.63 38.86 -13.16
CA PRO A 48 2.95 40.24 -12.91
C PRO A 48 3.46 40.83 -14.21
N GLY A 49 2.74 41.83 -14.73
CA GLY A 49 3.12 42.52 -15.96
C GLY A 49 4.55 43.04 -15.86
N PRO A 50 5.20 43.34 -17.00
CA PRO A 50 6.50 44.01 -16.99
C PRO A 50 6.38 45.27 -16.12
N MET A 51 7.20 45.35 -15.07
CA MET A 51 7.19 46.49 -14.17
C MET A 51 7.39 47.78 -14.99
N PRO A 52 6.62 48.85 -14.71
CA PRO A 52 6.77 50.11 -15.41
C PRO A 52 8.19 50.63 -15.28
N GLU A 53 8.72 51.10 -16.40
CA GLU A 53 10.12 51.41 -16.70
C GLU A 53 10.71 52.60 -15.88
N GLY A 54 10.09 52.98 -14.76
CA GLY A 54 10.42 54.17 -13.97
C GLY A 54 10.78 53.94 -12.50
N MET A 55 10.81 52.70 -11.99
CA MET A 55 11.19 52.39 -10.60
C MET A 55 12.42 51.49 -10.51
N ARG A 56 13.48 51.89 -11.21
CA ARG A 56 14.81 51.33 -10.98
C ARG A 56 15.37 52.03 -9.72
N PRO A 57 15.63 51.32 -8.61
CA PRO A 57 16.32 51.94 -7.48
C PRO A 57 17.68 52.42 -7.99
N GLU A 58 17.88 53.73 -7.97
CA GLU A 58 19.18 54.35 -8.23
C GLU A 58 20.22 53.67 -7.35
N GLY A 59 21.27 53.18 -8.00
CA GLY A 59 22.35 52.48 -7.34
C GLY A 59 22.92 53.30 -6.19
N ALA A 60 23.18 52.61 -5.09
CA ALA A 60 24.12 53.08 -4.08
C ALA A 60 25.42 53.49 -4.80
N ARG A 61 25.68 54.81 -4.80
CA ARG A 61 26.90 55.39 -5.34
C ARG A 61 28.08 54.83 -4.54
N PRO A 62 29.10 54.23 -5.20
CA PRO A 62 30.35 53.93 -4.54
C PRO A 62 31.09 55.24 -4.32
N GLY A 63 30.97 55.84 -3.12
CA GLY A 63 31.73 57.05 -2.80
C GLY A 63 31.29 57.94 -1.65
N GLU A 64 30.29 57.60 -0.83
CA GLU A 64 29.99 58.41 0.36
C GLU A 64 30.72 57.89 1.60
N PRO A 65 31.69 58.65 2.16
CA PRO A 65 32.24 58.38 3.48
C PRO A 65 31.18 58.72 4.54
N GLY A 66 30.28 57.77 4.77
CA GLY A 66 29.29 57.84 5.83
C GLY A 66 29.98 57.84 7.19
N LEU A 67 29.83 58.94 7.91
CA LEU A 67 30.09 59.06 9.34
C LEU A 67 29.27 58.01 10.10
N PHE A 68 29.91 56.90 10.46
CA PHE A 68 29.39 56.04 11.52
C PHE A 68 29.72 56.69 12.86
N PRO A 69 28.74 56.80 13.80
CA PRO A 69 29.01 57.29 15.14
C PRO A 69 30.02 56.37 15.85
N PRO A 70 30.92 56.92 16.67
CA PRO A 70 31.87 56.12 17.43
C PRO A 70 31.10 55.27 18.46
N HIS A 71 31.02 53.96 18.22
CA HIS A 71 30.63 53.02 19.26
C HIS A 71 31.78 52.93 20.28
N GLU A 72 31.74 53.82 21.27
CA GLU A 72 32.46 53.71 22.52
C GLU A 72 32.05 52.41 23.26
N GLY A 73 33.04 51.58 23.58
CA GLY A 73 33.05 50.91 24.88
C GLY A 73 32.42 49.52 24.99
N MET A 74 32.62 48.61 24.03
CA MET A 74 32.61 47.18 24.37
C MET A 74 33.99 46.80 24.90
N PRO A 75 34.18 46.58 26.23
CA PRO A 75 35.47 46.16 26.78
C PRO A 75 35.86 44.84 26.13
N GLY A 76 37.10 44.82 25.63
CA GLY A 76 37.65 43.77 24.78
C GLY A 76 37.25 42.37 25.25
N ARG A 77 36.29 41.77 24.55
CA ARG A 77 36.25 40.31 24.43
C ARG A 77 37.54 39.96 23.74
N ALA A 78 38.54 39.59 24.54
CA ALA A 78 39.75 38.94 24.08
C ALA A 78 39.33 37.92 23.03
N ILE A 79 39.66 38.23 21.78
CA ILE A 79 39.42 37.37 20.63
C ILE A 79 40.25 36.14 20.96
N ARG A 80 39.61 35.14 21.57
CA ARG A 80 40.24 33.86 21.81
C ARG A 80 40.64 33.38 20.43
N PRO A 81 41.94 33.16 20.17
CA PRO A 81 42.38 32.67 18.87
C PRO A 81 41.55 31.43 18.58
N MET A 82 40.76 31.47 17.50
CA MET A 82 39.99 30.31 17.10
C MET A 82 41.00 29.18 16.93
N PRO A 83 40.78 28.02 17.57
CA PRO A 83 41.66 26.88 17.38
C PRO A 83 41.75 26.61 15.87
N PRO A 84 42.95 26.33 15.34
CA PRO A 84 43.14 26.13 13.91
C PRO A 84 42.20 25.02 13.47
N ARG A 85 41.31 25.35 12.52
CA ARG A 85 40.43 24.36 11.90
C ARG A 85 41.35 23.33 11.26
N ARG A 86 41.43 22.13 11.85
CA ARG A 86 42.12 21.00 11.25
C ARG A 86 41.45 20.78 9.91
N ILE A 87 42.18 21.06 8.84
CA ILE A 87 41.73 20.75 7.50
C ILE A 87 41.78 19.22 7.45
N PRO A 88 40.65 18.52 7.28
CA PRO A 88 40.66 17.07 7.17
C PRO A 88 41.62 16.67 6.05
N GLU A 89 42.61 15.85 6.41
CA GLU A 89 43.75 15.49 5.55
C GLU A 89 43.34 14.49 4.45
N ARG A 90 42.17 13.87 4.60
CA ARG A 90 41.64 12.88 3.67
C ARG A 90 40.40 13.37 2.94
N LEU A 91 40.31 13.03 1.66
CA LEU A 91 39.26 13.48 0.76
C LEU A 91 37.92 12.85 1.15
N GLU A 92 37.96 11.62 1.66
CA GLU A 92 36.82 10.87 2.19
C GLU A 92 36.16 11.60 3.37
N GLU A 93 36.97 12.14 4.29
CA GLU A 93 36.48 12.89 5.46
C GLU A 93 35.82 14.23 5.04
N ARG A 94 36.28 14.83 3.93
CA ARG A 94 35.61 16.02 3.34
C ARG A 94 34.27 15.67 2.71
N ILE A 95 34.16 14.51 2.07
CA ILE A 95 32.90 14.05 1.46
C ILE A 95 31.87 13.75 2.55
N GLU A 96 32.24 13.07 3.62
CA GLU A 96 31.35 12.81 4.77
C GLU A 96 30.88 14.12 5.42
N ALA A 97 31.80 15.06 5.65
CA ALA A 97 31.45 16.37 6.22
C ALA A 97 30.51 17.18 5.30
N ALA A 98 30.70 17.11 3.99
CA ALA A 98 29.84 17.78 3.01
C ALA A 98 28.44 17.14 2.93
N LEU A 99 28.35 15.80 3.01
CA LEU A 99 27.08 15.08 3.05
C LEU A 99 26.30 15.37 4.33
N MET A 100 26.96 15.45 5.49
CA MET A 100 26.29 15.85 6.74
C MET A 100 25.74 17.29 6.72
N GLN A 101 26.33 18.17 5.91
CA GLN A 101 25.89 19.56 5.78
C GLN A 101 24.81 19.75 4.71
N ASN A 102 24.48 18.72 3.94
CA ASN A 102 23.44 18.83 2.92
C ASN A 102 22.04 18.91 3.58
N PRO A 103 21.26 19.99 3.35
CA PRO A 103 19.95 20.14 3.97
C PRO A 103 18.96 19.04 3.57
N ASP A 104 19.08 18.50 2.35
CA ASP A 104 18.17 17.48 1.84
C ASP A 104 18.36 16.15 2.59
N ILE A 105 19.61 15.80 2.91
CA ILE A 105 19.94 14.61 3.71
C ILE A 105 19.35 14.74 5.12
N ARG A 106 19.46 15.92 5.73
CA ARG A 106 18.87 16.19 7.06
C ARG A 106 17.35 16.07 7.06
N LEU A 107 16.69 16.53 6.00
CA LEU A 107 15.25 16.42 5.85
C LEU A 107 14.83 14.96 5.66
N ALA A 108 15.56 14.21 4.84
CA ALA A 108 15.32 12.78 4.65
C ALA A 108 15.52 11.98 5.96
N GLU A 109 16.57 12.27 6.73
CA GLU A 109 16.83 11.62 8.03
C GLU A 109 15.74 11.97 9.05
N ALA A 110 15.28 13.23 9.09
CA ALA A 110 14.18 13.63 9.97
C ALA A 110 12.89 12.86 9.63
N ARG A 111 12.56 12.72 8.34
CA ARG A 111 11.41 11.91 7.89
C ARG A 111 11.56 10.44 8.23
N LEU A 112 12.77 9.90 8.10
CA LEU A 112 13.04 8.52 8.47
C LEU A 112 12.81 8.30 9.97
N ARG A 113 13.31 9.20 10.83
CA ARG A 113 13.06 9.13 12.29
C ARG A 113 11.58 9.28 12.64
N GLU A 114 10.84 10.12 11.92
CA GLU A 114 9.40 10.27 12.11
C GLU A 114 8.64 8.99 11.73
N ALA A 115 8.98 8.38 10.59
CA ALA A 115 8.40 7.11 10.16
C ALA A 115 8.73 5.96 11.13
N GLU A 116 9.95 5.91 11.66
CA GLU A 116 10.36 4.95 12.68
C GLU A 116 9.58 5.12 13.98
N ALA A 117 9.39 6.36 14.44
CA ALA A 117 8.59 6.65 15.63
C ALA A 117 7.13 6.24 15.44
N ALA A 118 6.54 6.51 14.27
CA ALA A 118 5.18 6.09 13.93
C ALA A 118 5.05 4.56 13.92
N LEU A 119 6.04 3.86 13.35
CA LEU A 119 6.07 2.39 13.34
C LEU A 119 6.19 1.81 14.76
N MET A 120 6.99 2.43 15.63
CA MET A 120 7.06 2.02 17.04
C MET A 120 5.70 2.19 17.75
N GLN A 121 4.98 3.28 17.51
CA GLN A 121 3.64 3.49 18.07
C GLN A 121 2.63 2.42 17.62
N VAL A 122 2.63 2.08 16.33
CA VAL A 122 1.75 1.01 15.80
C VAL A 122 2.10 -0.34 16.42
N ARG A 123 3.39 -0.63 16.60
CA ARG A 123 3.82 -1.87 17.28
C ARG A 123 3.35 -1.91 18.73
N GLU A 124 3.46 -0.81 19.47
CA GLU A 124 2.94 -0.75 20.84
C GLU A 124 1.43 -0.95 20.91
N GLN A 125 0.67 -0.35 19.99
CA GLN A 125 -0.78 -0.54 19.92
C GLN A 125 -1.15 -1.99 19.61
N ALA A 126 -0.49 -2.61 18.62
CA ALA A 126 -0.73 -4.01 18.29
C ALA A 126 -0.40 -4.95 19.46
N VAL A 127 0.70 -4.71 20.17
CA VAL A 127 1.05 -5.47 21.37
C VAL A 127 -0.02 -5.30 22.45
N ARG A 128 -0.51 -4.08 22.70
CA ARG A 128 -1.60 -3.83 23.65
C ARG A 128 -2.85 -4.61 23.29
N GLU A 129 -3.30 -4.54 22.04
CA GLU A 129 -4.49 -5.27 21.57
C GLU A 129 -4.36 -6.79 21.73
N VAL A 130 -3.18 -7.34 21.42
CA VAL A 130 -2.91 -8.77 21.60
C VAL A 130 -2.90 -9.14 23.08
N THR A 131 -2.31 -8.32 23.94
CA THR A 131 -2.33 -8.57 25.40
C THR A 131 -3.74 -8.50 25.96
N GLU A 132 -4.55 -7.52 25.55
CA GLU A 132 -5.94 -7.40 25.97
C GLU A 132 -6.78 -8.57 25.48
N ALA A 133 -6.60 -9.01 24.23
CA ALA A 133 -7.27 -10.18 23.68
C ALA A 133 -6.86 -11.48 24.40
N SER A 134 -5.58 -11.61 24.77
CA SER A 134 -5.06 -12.73 25.57
C SER A 134 -5.68 -12.77 26.97
N LEU A 135 -5.75 -11.63 27.65
CA LEU A 135 -6.39 -11.53 28.97
C LEU A 135 -7.90 -11.81 28.90
N ALA A 136 -8.57 -11.34 27.84
CA ALA A 136 -9.99 -11.63 27.61
C ALA A 136 -10.23 -13.12 27.35
N PHE A 137 -9.32 -13.79 26.64
CA PHE A 137 -9.35 -15.23 26.40
C PHE A 137 -9.23 -16.01 27.71
N ASP A 138 -8.24 -15.70 28.54
CA ASP A 138 -8.05 -16.33 29.86
C ASP A 138 -9.26 -16.11 30.79
N ALA A 139 -9.86 -14.91 30.76
CA ALA A 139 -11.05 -14.60 31.55
C ALA A 139 -12.31 -15.38 31.08
N SER A 140 -12.38 -15.72 29.79
CA SER A 140 -13.51 -16.39 29.17
C SER A 140 -13.55 -17.90 29.37
N GLU A 141 -12.56 -18.51 30.04
CA GLU A 141 -12.49 -19.97 30.27
C GLU A 141 -13.74 -20.54 30.98
N LYS A 142 -14.49 -19.71 31.72
CA LYS A 142 -15.72 -20.12 32.42
C LYS A 142 -17.00 -20.04 31.57
N ASP A 143 -16.98 -19.35 30.43
CA ASP A 143 -18.14 -19.19 29.55
C ASP A 143 -17.80 -19.64 28.12
N PRO A 144 -18.30 -20.81 27.67
CA PRO A 144 -17.95 -21.37 26.37
C PRO A 144 -18.36 -20.49 25.18
N GLY A 145 -19.37 -19.63 25.34
CA GLY A 145 -19.77 -18.69 24.28
C GLY A 145 -18.81 -17.50 24.16
N ALA A 146 -18.29 -17.01 25.29
CA ALA A 146 -17.31 -15.94 25.30
C ALA A 146 -15.93 -16.41 24.79
N HIS A 147 -15.56 -17.66 25.08
CA HIS A 147 -14.31 -18.27 24.63
C HIS A 147 -14.19 -18.32 23.12
N ALA A 148 -15.26 -18.71 22.41
CA ALA A 148 -15.25 -18.77 20.95
C ALA A 148 -15.01 -17.39 20.29
N ASN A 149 -15.57 -16.33 20.86
CA ASN A 149 -15.37 -14.96 20.36
C ASN A 149 -13.96 -14.43 20.65
N ALA A 150 -13.42 -14.70 21.84
CA ALA A 150 -12.06 -14.32 22.21
C ALA A 150 -11.01 -15.04 21.34
N GLU A 151 -11.23 -16.33 21.08
CA GLU A 151 -10.39 -17.14 20.20
C GLU A 151 -10.42 -16.64 18.76
N ALA A 152 -11.61 -16.36 18.21
CA ALA A 152 -11.75 -15.81 16.87
C ALA A 152 -11.04 -14.45 16.73
N ARG A 153 -11.09 -13.60 17.76
CA ARG A 153 -10.40 -12.30 17.79
C ARG A 153 -8.88 -12.47 17.84
N LEU A 154 -8.36 -13.39 18.66
CA LEU A 154 -6.93 -13.70 18.71
C LEU A 154 -6.42 -14.25 17.36
N ARG A 155 -7.18 -15.16 16.74
CA ARG A 155 -6.83 -15.70 15.41
C ARG A 155 -6.79 -14.61 14.34
N TYR A 156 -7.74 -13.67 14.36
CA TYR A 156 -7.75 -12.52 13.46
C TYR A 156 -6.52 -11.62 13.66
N LEU A 157 -6.22 -11.25 14.91
CA LEU A 157 -5.07 -10.40 15.23
C LEU A 157 -3.72 -11.05 14.87
N LEU A 158 -3.62 -12.37 14.99
CA LEU A 158 -2.42 -13.13 14.62
C LEU A 158 -2.33 -13.43 13.11
N GLY A 159 -3.32 -13.01 12.31
CA GLY A 159 -3.36 -13.32 10.87
C GLY A 159 -3.51 -14.81 10.56
N LEU A 160 -3.92 -15.63 11.54
CA LEU A 160 -4.10 -17.08 11.41
C LEU A 160 -5.47 -17.44 10.81
N ASN A 161 -5.93 -16.69 9.82
CA ASN A 161 -7.12 -17.03 9.06
C ASN A 161 -6.84 -18.33 8.28
N LEU A 162 -7.18 -19.47 8.87
CA LEU A 162 -7.18 -20.76 8.19
C LEU A 162 -8.23 -20.69 7.06
N PRO A 163 -7.83 -20.96 5.79
CA PRO A 163 -8.80 -21.18 4.73
C PRO A 163 -9.60 -22.43 5.06
N GLY A 164 -10.86 -22.28 5.49
CA GLY A 164 -11.81 -23.39 5.52
C GLY A 164 -12.62 -23.62 6.79
N GLU A 165 -12.55 -22.82 7.86
CA GLU A 165 -13.46 -23.09 8.98
C GLU A 165 -14.91 -22.64 8.69
N PRO A 166 -15.90 -23.54 8.91
CA PRO A 166 -17.30 -23.25 8.67
C PRO A 166 -17.76 -22.18 9.67
N ARG A 167 -18.29 -21.08 9.13
CA ARG A 167 -19.05 -20.11 9.91
C ARG A 167 -20.05 -20.87 10.78
N GLY A 168 -19.95 -20.70 12.09
CA GLY A 168 -20.87 -21.32 13.05
C GLY A 168 -22.34 -21.08 12.67
N PRO A 169 -23.25 -21.94 13.17
CA PRO A 169 -24.64 -21.94 12.78
C PRO A 169 -25.24 -20.55 12.99
N ARG A 170 -25.57 -19.86 11.89
CA ARG A 170 -26.41 -18.67 11.94
C ARG A 170 -27.75 -19.09 12.57
N PRO A 171 -28.14 -18.55 13.73
CA PRO A 171 -29.45 -18.81 14.29
C PRO A 171 -30.48 -18.12 13.38
N GLY A 172 -31.17 -18.90 12.56
CA GLY A 172 -32.15 -18.37 11.60
C GLY A 172 -32.34 -19.24 10.36
N LEU A 173 -32.49 -20.56 10.54
CA LEU A 173 -32.90 -21.47 9.48
C LEU A 173 -34.43 -21.65 9.55
N PHE A 174 -35.13 -21.02 8.61
CA PHE A 174 -36.44 -21.46 8.16
C PHE A 174 -36.27 -22.71 7.27
N PRO A 175 -37.05 -23.79 7.46
CA PRO A 175 -37.04 -24.95 6.58
C PRO A 175 -38.07 -24.74 5.47
N GLY A 176 -37.62 -24.38 4.26
CA GLY A 176 -38.51 -24.33 3.10
C GLY A 176 -37.84 -23.75 1.87
N GLY A 177 -37.47 -24.60 0.91
CA GLY A 177 -37.02 -24.21 -0.43
C GLY A 177 -35.49 -24.21 -0.58
N MET A 178 -34.95 -25.30 -1.14
CA MET A 178 -33.59 -25.31 -1.70
C MET A 178 -33.57 -24.57 -3.05
N ASP A 179 -33.98 -23.30 -3.06
CA ASP A 179 -33.55 -22.40 -4.12
C ASP A 179 -32.04 -22.25 -3.96
N ARG A 180 -31.29 -22.44 -5.05
CA ARG A 180 -29.85 -22.22 -5.10
C ARG A 180 -29.56 -20.88 -4.42
N GLY A 181 -29.06 -20.97 -3.18
CA GLY A 181 -28.99 -19.86 -2.25
C GLY A 181 -28.42 -18.64 -2.94
N GLY A 182 -29.23 -17.57 -2.99
CA GLY A 182 -28.96 -16.36 -3.76
C GLY A 182 -27.51 -15.94 -3.56
N GLN A 183 -26.69 -16.17 -4.59
CA GLN A 183 -25.35 -15.63 -4.59
C GLN A 183 -25.51 -14.12 -4.36
N PRO A 184 -24.72 -13.52 -3.46
CA PRO A 184 -24.75 -12.08 -3.30
C PRO A 184 -24.56 -11.48 -4.69
N MET A 185 -25.62 -10.83 -5.17
CA MET A 185 -25.70 -10.34 -6.53
C MET A 185 -24.50 -9.39 -6.71
N ARG A 186 -23.52 -9.80 -7.52
CA ARG A 186 -22.33 -8.98 -7.73
C ARG A 186 -22.79 -7.64 -8.30
N PRO A 187 -22.25 -6.51 -7.82
CA PRO A 187 -22.62 -5.22 -8.37
C PRO A 187 -22.31 -5.19 -9.87
N PRO A 188 -23.16 -4.53 -10.68
CA PRO A 188 -22.90 -4.38 -12.10
C PRO A 188 -21.58 -3.62 -12.31
N MET A 189 -20.91 -3.88 -13.44
CA MET A 189 -19.67 -3.19 -13.80
C MET A 189 -19.93 -1.70 -14.05
N PRO A 190 -19.14 -0.80 -13.44
CA PRO A 190 -19.21 0.63 -13.74
C PRO A 190 -19.06 0.90 -15.24
N GLU A 191 -19.94 1.73 -15.81
CA GLU A 191 -19.91 2.09 -17.23
C GLU A 191 -18.55 2.63 -17.71
N PRO A 192 -17.83 3.49 -16.95
CA PRO A 192 -16.52 3.99 -17.39
C PRO A 192 -15.46 2.89 -17.55
N LEU A 193 -15.54 1.82 -16.76
CA LEU A 193 -14.65 0.67 -16.90
C LEU A 193 -15.04 -0.16 -18.12
N ARG A 194 -16.34 -0.35 -18.33
CA ARG A 194 -16.86 -1.11 -19.47
C ARG A 194 -16.41 -0.52 -20.80
N ASP A 195 -16.50 0.80 -20.96
CA ASP A 195 -16.06 1.48 -22.18
C ASP A 195 -14.55 1.34 -22.41
N ARG A 196 -13.75 1.41 -21.35
CA ARG A 196 -12.29 1.22 -21.44
C ARG A 196 -11.89 -0.22 -21.75
N LEU A 197 -12.63 -1.20 -21.21
CA LEU A 197 -12.42 -2.63 -21.49
C LEU A 197 -12.88 -3.05 -22.89
N ASN A 198 -13.77 -2.28 -23.53
CA ASN A 198 -14.20 -2.51 -24.90
C ASN A 198 -13.21 -1.97 -25.95
N LYS A 199 -12.14 -1.29 -25.55
CA LYS A 199 -11.10 -0.83 -26.49
C LYS A 199 -10.41 -2.04 -27.13
N PRO A 200 -10.20 -2.03 -28.47
CA PRO A 200 -9.52 -3.12 -29.13
C PRO A 200 -8.02 -3.11 -28.82
N VAL A 201 -7.46 -4.29 -28.57
CA VAL A 201 -6.03 -4.52 -28.41
C VAL A 201 -5.56 -5.60 -29.39
N SER A 202 -4.32 -5.47 -29.84
CA SER A 202 -3.64 -6.48 -30.66
C SER A 202 -2.30 -6.80 -30.03
N PHE A 203 -2.03 -8.09 -29.84
CA PHE A 203 -0.78 -8.59 -29.30
C PHE A 203 -0.48 -9.94 -29.93
N ASP A 204 0.75 -10.15 -30.38
CA ASP A 204 1.20 -11.43 -30.92
C ASP A 204 2.61 -11.70 -30.40
N GLY A 205 2.74 -12.66 -29.48
CA GLY A 205 4.02 -12.97 -28.89
C GLY A 205 3.95 -13.92 -27.69
N GLU A 206 5.10 -14.18 -27.11
CA GLU A 206 5.27 -14.93 -25.86
C GLU A 206 5.92 -14.00 -24.85
N ALA A 207 5.21 -13.72 -23.75
CA ALA A 207 5.65 -12.79 -22.72
C ALA A 207 5.19 -13.29 -21.34
N PRO A 208 5.87 -12.90 -20.25
CA PRO A 208 5.40 -13.19 -18.90
C PRO A 208 4.07 -12.48 -18.64
N LEU A 209 3.26 -13.06 -17.75
CA LEU A 209 1.92 -12.55 -17.44
C LEU A 209 1.95 -11.09 -16.94
N SER A 210 3.01 -10.69 -16.21
CA SER A 210 3.21 -9.28 -15.81
C SER A 210 3.28 -8.32 -16.99
N GLU A 211 4.01 -8.69 -18.04
CA GLU A 211 4.20 -7.82 -19.20
C GLU A 211 2.90 -7.71 -20.02
N ILE A 212 2.18 -8.82 -20.18
CA ILE A 212 0.87 -8.82 -20.86
C ILE A 212 -0.12 -7.91 -20.11
N ILE A 213 -0.14 -7.99 -18.77
CA ILE A 213 -1.02 -7.14 -17.94
C ILE A 213 -0.58 -5.66 -17.99
N GLN A 214 0.72 -5.36 -18.02
CA GLN A 214 1.22 -4.01 -18.21
C GLN A 214 0.86 -3.45 -19.60
N LEU A 215 0.87 -4.28 -20.64
CA LEU A 215 0.40 -3.89 -21.97
C LEU A 215 -1.09 -3.54 -21.94
N PHE A 216 -1.92 -4.33 -21.27
CA PHE A 216 -3.34 -3.98 -21.09
C PHE A 216 -3.52 -2.66 -20.35
N SER A 217 -2.71 -2.39 -19.34
CA SER A 217 -2.74 -1.10 -18.63
C SER A 217 -2.40 0.07 -19.55
N ARG A 218 -1.34 -0.05 -20.37
CA ARG A 218 -0.91 0.98 -21.32
C ARG A 218 -1.96 1.27 -22.40
N GLU A 219 -2.58 0.24 -22.95
CA GLU A 219 -3.56 0.38 -24.06
C GLU A 219 -4.94 0.83 -23.57
N SER A 220 -5.40 0.32 -22.43
CA SER A 220 -6.72 0.70 -21.88
C SER A 220 -6.72 2.08 -21.21
N GLY A 221 -5.59 2.48 -20.61
CA GLY A 221 -5.53 3.56 -19.63
C GLY A 221 -6.22 3.20 -18.30
N LEU A 222 -6.28 1.90 -17.96
CA LEU A 222 -6.70 1.40 -16.67
C LEU A 222 -5.48 0.95 -15.87
N ASP A 223 -5.52 1.14 -14.56
CA ASP A 223 -4.53 0.57 -13.67
C ASP A 223 -4.83 -0.91 -13.44
N PHE A 224 -3.88 -1.76 -13.81
CA PHE A 224 -3.96 -3.19 -13.55
C PHE A 224 -3.02 -3.54 -12.39
N PHE A 225 -3.56 -4.25 -11.41
CA PHE A 225 -2.84 -4.73 -10.25
C PHE A 225 -2.75 -6.25 -10.31
N THR A 226 -1.60 -6.81 -9.94
CA THR A 226 -1.39 -8.27 -9.94
C THR A 226 -1.05 -8.76 -8.53
N ASN A 227 -1.74 -9.81 -8.10
CA ASN A 227 -1.41 -10.53 -6.86
C ASN A 227 -1.46 -12.03 -7.13
N LEU A 228 -0.64 -12.45 -8.09
CA LEU A 228 -0.52 -13.84 -8.51
C LEU A 228 0.88 -14.36 -8.13
N PRO A 229 1.01 -15.62 -7.68
CA PRO A 229 2.31 -16.22 -7.40
C PRO A 229 3.09 -16.55 -8.69
N ASP A 230 2.37 -16.90 -9.77
CA ASP A 230 2.96 -17.45 -11.01
C ASP A 230 3.17 -16.41 -12.13
N VAL A 231 3.43 -15.15 -11.75
CA VAL A 231 3.47 -14.02 -12.71
C VAL A 231 4.59 -14.15 -13.76
N GLN A 232 5.66 -14.89 -13.45
CA GLN A 232 6.83 -14.99 -14.34
C GLN A 232 6.71 -16.07 -15.42
N ARG A 233 5.67 -16.90 -15.40
CA ARG A 233 5.52 -17.97 -16.40
C ARG A 233 5.23 -17.34 -17.77
N PRO A 234 6.03 -17.61 -18.82
CA PRO A 234 5.75 -17.10 -20.15
C PRO A 234 4.47 -17.75 -20.70
N VAL A 235 3.62 -16.93 -21.31
CA VAL A 235 2.37 -17.36 -21.94
C VAL A 235 2.41 -16.91 -23.40
N LYS A 236 2.23 -17.85 -24.31
CA LYS A 236 2.16 -17.57 -25.75
C LYS A 236 0.76 -17.04 -26.10
N PHE A 237 0.58 -15.73 -26.15
CA PHE A 237 -0.72 -15.09 -26.32
C PHE A 237 -0.79 -14.41 -27.70
N THR A 238 -1.81 -14.76 -28.49
CA THR A 238 -2.04 -14.14 -29.81
C THR A 238 -3.48 -13.64 -29.89
N ILE A 239 -3.64 -12.32 -30.03
CA ILE A 239 -4.92 -11.64 -30.17
C ILE A 239 -4.84 -10.55 -31.24
N LYS A 240 -5.86 -10.49 -32.10
CA LYS A 240 -5.92 -9.54 -33.22
C LYS A 240 -7.19 -8.71 -33.12
N ASN A 241 -7.02 -7.42 -32.81
CA ASN A 241 -8.09 -6.42 -32.79
C ASN A 241 -9.34 -6.85 -32.00
N ALA A 242 -9.14 -7.41 -30.81
CA ALA A 242 -10.24 -7.84 -29.95
C ALA A 242 -10.37 -6.91 -28.74
N PRO A 243 -11.58 -6.73 -28.18
CA PRO A 243 -11.78 -6.02 -26.93
C PRO A 243 -10.89 -6.55 -25.81
N ILE A 244 -10.35 -5.65 -24.97
CA ILE A 244 -9.52 -6.04 -23.81
C ILE A 244 -10.26 -7.01 -22.88
N HIS A 245 -11.57 -6.86 -22.72
CA HIS A 245 -12.40 -7.82 -21.99
C HIS A 245 -12.27 -9.25 -22.55
N GLU A 246 -12.34 -9.42 -23.87
CA GLU A 246 -12.17 -10.73 -24.53
C GLU A 246 -10.73 -11.23 -24.41
N ALA A 247 -9.76 -10.32 -24.49
CA ALA A 247 -8.36 -10.63 -24.27
C ALA A 247 -8.11 -11.22 -22.88
N MET A 248 -8.72 -10.63 -21.85
CA MET A 248 -8.64 -11.09 -20.48
C MET A 248 -9.28 -12.47 -20.30
N MET A 249 -10.43 -12.72 -20.92
CA MET A 249 -11.06 -14.04 -20.90
C MET A 249 -10.18 -15.11 -21.55
N ALA A 250 -9.66 -14.83 -22.75
CA ALA A 250 -8.76 -15.74 -23.46
C ALA A 250 -7.47 -16.02 -22.66
N LEU A 251 -6.95 -15.00 -21.96
CA LEU A 251 -5.76 -15.14 -21.12
C LEU A 251 -6.02 -16.03 -19.90
N VAL A 252 -7.19 -15.92 -19.26
CA VAL A 252 -7.60 -16.80 -18.15
C VAL A 252 -7.78 -18.24 -18.64
N GLU A 253 -8.42 -18.43 -19.79
CA GLU A 253 -8.61 -19.76 -20.38
C GLU A 253 -7.26 -20.42 -20.73
N GLN A 254 -6.35 -19.66 -21.35
CA GLN A 254 -5.05 -20.18 -21.77
C GLN A 254 -4.12 -20.51 -20.59
N THR A 255 -4.30 -19.85 -19.46
CA THR A 255 -3.54 -20.11 -18.23
C THR A 255 -4.15 -21.21 -17.36
N GLY A 256 -5.25 -21.84 -17.82
CA GLY A 256 -5.90 -22.95 -17.12
C GLY A 256 -6.88 -22.53 -16.03
N GLY A 257 -7.33 -21.27 -16.03
CA GLY A 257 -8.40 -20.81 -15.14
C GLY A 257 -8.00 -20.63 -13.66
N GLY A 258 -6.70 -20.60 -13.34
CA GLY A 258 -6.22 -20.46 -11.96
C GLY A 258 -6.41 -19.06 -11.35
N PHE A 259 -6.79 -18.07 -12.16
CA PHE A 259 -7.04 -16.70 -11.70
C PHE A 259 -8.19 -16.05 -12.46
N CYS A 260 -8.64 -14.90 -11.96
CA CYS A 260 -9.58 -14.05 -12.66
C CYS A 260 -9.31 -12.57 -12.34
N PHE A 261 -10.00 -11.69 -13.07
CA PHE A 261 -9.85 -10.26 -12.92
C PHE A 261 -11.06 -9.68 -12.21
N VAL A 262 -10.86 -8.97 -11.10
CA VAL A 262 -11.93 -8.29 -10.36
C VAL A 262 -11.87 -6.81 -10.66
N ALA A 263 -12.92 -6.26 -11.25
CA ALA A 263 -13.03 -4.84 -11.54
C ALA A 263 -13.46 -4.05 -10.28
N ARG A 264 -12.78 -2.92 -10.05
CA ARG A 264 -12.91 -2.04 -8.89
C ARG A 264 -12.93 -0.58 -9.34
N ASP A 265 -13.38 0.30 -8.46
CA ASP A 265 -13.49 1.73 -8.74
C ASP A 265 -12.13 2.37 -9.13
N TYR A 266 -11.03 1.77 -8.66
CA TYR A 266 -9.66 2.22 -8.92
C TYR A 266 -8.92 1.43 -10.01
N GLY A 267 -9.54 0.43 -10.64
CA GLY A 267 -8.87 -0.37 -11.68
C GLY A 267 -9.26 -1.84 -11.70
N VAL A 268 -8.40 -2.68 -12.25
CA VAL A 268 -8.65 -4.11 -12.42
C VAL A 268 -7.59 -4.90 -11.67
N LEU A 269 -8.01 -5.82 -10.80
CA LEU A 269 -7.11 -6.64 -9.99
C LEU A 269 -7.12 -8.09 -10.47
N ALA A 270 -5.97 -8.61 -10.88
CA ALA A 270 -5.78 -10.03 -11.15
C ALA A 270 -5.50 -10.79 -9.85
N VAL A 271 -6.40 -11.70 -9.48
CA VAL A 271 -6.32 -12.49 -8.24
C VAL A 271 -6.61 -13.97 -8.50
N PRO A 272 -6.10 -14.88 -7.64
CA PRO A 272 -6.52 -16.29 -7.66
C PRO A 272 -8.04 -16.40 -7.51
N VAL A 273 -8.63 -17.41 -8.13
CA VAL A 273 -10.09 -17.61 -8.16
C VAL A 273 -10.67 -17.69 -6.74
N GLU A 274 -9.97 -18.34 -5.82
CA GLU A 274 -10.36 -18.49 -4.42
C GLU A 274 -10.51 -17.13 -3.73
N ARG A 275 -9.59 -16.20 -4.02
CA ARG A 275 -9.62 -14.86 -3.46
C ARG A 275 -10.73 -14.02 -4.08
N ALA A 276 -10.96 -14.15 -5.38
CA ALA A 276 -12.01 -13.41 -6.09
C ALA A 276 -13.43 -13.70 -5.57
N GLN A 277 -13.66 -14.87 -4.99
CA GLN A 277 -14.94 -15.23 -4.36
C GLN A 277 -15.25 -14.38 -3.13
N THR A 278 -14.22 -13.93 -2.42
CA THR A 278 -14.37 -13.09 -1.21
C THR A 278 -14.41 -11.59 -1.52
N MET A 279 -14.07 -11.21 -2.75
CA MET A 279 -13.93 -9.83 -3.17
C MET A 279 -15.25 -9.28 -3.74
N PRO A 280 -15.83 -8.21 -3.17
CA PRO A 280 -17.02 -7.60 -3.75
C PRO A 280 -16.71 -6.91 -5.07
N GLY A 281 -17.25 -7.38 -6.19
CA GLY A 281 -17.06 -6.74 -7.49
C GLY A 281 -17.36 -7.69 -8.64
N PRO A 282 -17.60 -7.15 -9.85
CA PRO A 282 -17.70 -7.96 -11.05
C PRO A 282 -16.36 -8.62 -11.36
N ALA A 283 -16.42 -9.91 -11.72
CA ALA A 283 -15.24 -10.70 -12.06
C ALA A 283 -15.28 -11.09 -13.53
N ILE A 284 -14.12 -11.08 -14.18
CA ILE A 284 -13.93 -11.49 -15.57
C ILE A 284 -13.03 -12.73 -15.52
N PRO A 285 -13.50 -13.89 -15.99
CA PRO A 285 -14.79 -14.11 -16.63
C PRO A 285 -15.99 -14.14 -15.65
N ASP A 286 -17.19 -13.79 -16.13
CA ASP A 286 -18.43 -13.82 -15.34
C ASP A 286 -18.79 -15.23 -14.85
N TYR A 287 -18.31 -16.26 -15.56
CA TYR A 287 -18.56 -17.67 -15.24
C TYR A 287 -17.65 -18.23 -14.16
N VAL A 288 -16.86 -17.41 -13.44
CA VAL A 288 -16.27 -17.82 -12.15
C VAL A 288 -17.42 -18.00 -11.15
N LEU A 289 -18.19 -19.04 -11.41
CA LEU A 289 -19.22 -19.61 -10.59
C LEU A 289 -18.52 -19.97 -9.31
N TYR A 290 -19.14 -19.57 -8.21
CA TYR A 290 -18.85 -20.06 -6.89
C TYR A 290 -18.96 -21.59 -6.93
N SER A 291 -17.90 -22.29 -7.34
CA SER A 291 -17.67 -23.64 -6.88
C SER A 291 -17.50 -23.44 -5.40
N GLY A 292 -18.59 -23.65 -4.65
CA GLY A 292 -18.49 -23.82 -3.21
C GLY A 292 -17.33 -24.77 -2.91
N PRO A 293 -16.77 -24.74 -1.70
CA PRO A 293 -15.70 -25.66 -1.33
C PRO A 293 -16.06 -27.05 -1.85
N PRO A 294 -15.16 -27.73 -2.61
CA PRO A 294 -15.46 -29.04 -3.15
C PRO A 294 -16.04 -29.84 -2.00
N MET A 295 -17.32 -30.23 -2.11
CA MET A 295 -17.94 -30.95 -1.02
C MET A 295 -17.10 -32.21 -0.85
N GLU A 296 -16.34 -32.28 0.25
CA GLU A 296 -15.60 -33.48 0.57
C GLU A 296 -16.59 -34.64 0.46
N PRO A 297 -16.27 -35.71 -0.30
CA PRO A 297 -17.17 -36.84 -0.42
C PRO A 297 -17.47 -37.32 0.98
N LYS A 298 -18.73 -37.19 1.42
CA LYS A 298 -19.17 -37.72 2.70
C LYS A 298 -18.80 -39.21 2.73
N PRO A 299 -18.08 -39.68 3.77
CA PRO A 299 -17.85 -41.11 3.95
C PRO A 299 -19.16 -41.87 4.17
#